data_AF-A0A1X9STS9-F1
#
_entry.id   AF-A0A1X9STS9-F1
#
_cell.length_a   1.000
_cell.length_b   1.000
_cell.length_c   1.000
_cell.angle_alpha   90.00
_cell.angle_beta   90.00
_cell.angle_gamma   90.00
#
_symmetry.space_group_name_H-M   'P 1'
#
loop_
_entity.id
_entity.type
_entity.pdbx_description
1 polymer ?
#
loop_
_entity_poly.entity_id
_entity_poly.type
_entity_poly.pdbx_seq_one_letter_code
_entity_poly.pdbx_strand_id
1 'polypeptide(L)'
;MGYKFIFGPVSSRRFGSSLGIDLSPDQKSCNFDCLYCELKKAKTIRVIKNGPNSKVIINELKNALNEFKDIDVITLTANGEPSLYSDLSNLITQINTLKTTQKSLILSNGSAVLNPNAIEALLNLDIVKFSLDSANQKTFRKIDRSIDNIDINKLVELMSQFRSKFKGELIMEVLVVAGYNDSDDEFMALNRAFKKILPNRIDISTIDRPPAHNVRGVSSETLHYLATFIDAAPVSIASRTPLKSKFDYSKDDLEKLLKLRPQSLYDIENNFTTNAKINLETLINEGKVIECDLAGMKFYRI
;
A
#
# COMPACT_ATOMS: atom_id res chain seq x y z
N MET A 1 -7.20 23.12 8.24
CA MET A 1 -6.05 22.81 9.13
C MET A 1 -5.29 21.67 8.49
N GLY A 2 -3.96 21.73 8.38
CA GLY A 2 -3.20 20.66 7.72
C GLY A 2 -2.94 19.48 8.66
N TYR A 3 -3.32 18.27 8.28
CA TYR A 3 -2.99 17.04 9.02
C TYR A 3 -1.54 16.62 8.74
N LYS A 4 -0.72 16.30 9.75
CA LYS A 4 0.65 15.83 9.49
C LYS A 4 0.69 14.36 9.09
N PHE A 5 -0.12 13.52 9.74
CA PHE A 5 -0.07 12.06 9.64
C PHE A 5 -1.22 11.48 8.83
N ILE A 6 -2.31 12.23 8.67
CA ILE A 6 -3.48 11.81 7.91
C ILE A 6 -3.42 12.37 6.49
N PHE A 7 -3.73 11.54 5.51
CA PHE A 7 -3.87 11.96 4.12
C PHE A 7 -5.07 11.30 3.45
N GLY A 8 -5.53 11.90 2.35
CA GLY A 8 -6.76 11.51 1.67
C GLY A 8 -7.92 12.45 2.00
N PRO A 9 -9.17 12.03 1.75
CA PRO A 9 -9.58 10.70 1.30
C PRO A 9 -8.99 10.33 -0.07
N VAL A 10 -8.74 9.04 -0.29
CA VAL A 10 -8.22 8.51 -1.57
C VAL A 10 -9.16 7.41 -2.07
N SER A 11 -9.35 7.36 -3.40
CA SER A 11 -9.98 6.21 -4.06
C SER A 11 -9.11 4.97 -3.94
N SER A 12 -9.46 4.08 -3.03
CA SER A 12 -8.97 2.73 -3.14
C SER A 12 -9.74 2.01 -4.24
N ARG A 13 -9.01 1.52 -5.24
CA ARG A 13 -9.56 0.66 -6.30
C ARG A 13 -10.26 -0.60 -5.76
N ARG A 14 -9.96 -0.98 -4.52
CA ARG A 14 -10.37 -2.27 -3.94
C ARG A 14 -11.06 -2.16 -2.57
N PHE A 15 -11.03 -0.99 -1.93
CA PHE A 15 -11.51 -0.79 -0.55
C PHE A 15 -12.41 0.43 -0.37
N GLY A 16 -12.79 1.11 -1.45
CA GLY A 16 -13.64 2.30 -1.39
C GLY A 16 -12.87 3.56 -0.96
N SER A 17 -13.58 4.48 -0.30
CA SER A 17 -13.01 5.73 0.19
C SER A 17 -12.11 5.48 1.40
N SER A 18 -10.83 5.86 1.30
CA SER A 18 -9.84 5.57 2.33
C SER A 18 -9.20 6.82 2.92
N LEU A 19 -9.13 6.91 4.26
CA LEU A 19 -8.20 7.80 4.96
C LEU A 19 -6.93 7.03 5.31
N GLY A 20 -5.78 7.54 4.85
CA GLY A 20 -4.48 6.96 5.14
C GLY A 20 -3.84 7.57 6.39
N ILE A 21 -3.18 6.74 7.17
CA ILE A 21 -2.31 7.13 8.29
C ILE A 21 -0.87 6.81 7.88
N ASP A 22 -0.04 7.82 7.69
CA ASP A 22 1.39 7.67 7.43
C ASP A 22 2.17 7.62 8.75
N LEU A 23 2.73 6.45 9.07
CA LEU A 23 3.52 6.23 10.29
C LEU A 23 4.98 6.68 10.18
N SER A 24 5.42 7.18 9.02
CA SER A 24 6.78 7.70 8.83
C SER A 24 6.82 8.90 7.85
N PRO A 25 6.10 10.00 8.13
CA PRO A 25 5.91 11.09 7.16
C PRO A 25 7.19 11.86 6.84
N ASP A 26 8.13 11.88 7.77
CA ASP A 26 9.35 12.69 7.64
C ASP A 26 10.43 12.00 6.79
N GLN A 27 10.42 10.66 6.70
CA GLN A 27 11.42 9.90 5.95
C GLN A 27 10.97 8.49 5.57
N LYS A 28 11.46 8.00 4.42
CA LYS A 28 11.22 6.62 4.00
C LYS A 28 11.81 5.63 5.02
N SER A 29 10.96 4.79 5.57
CA SER A 29 11.28 3.86 6.66
C SER A 29 10.75 2.46 6.33
N CYS A 30 11.52 1.72 5.54
CA CYS A 30 11.14 0.38 5.09
C CYS A 30 12.31 -0.59 5.30
N ASN A 31 11.99 -1.85 5.61
CA ASN A 31 12.97 -2.93 5.64
C ASN A 31 13.19 -3.58 4.26
N PHE A 32 12.46 -3.14 3.23
CA PHE A 32 12.52 -3.63 1.86
C PHE A 32 12.87 -2.46 0.90
N ASP A 33 13.58 -2.76 -0.19
CA ASP A 33 13.84 -1.84 -1.31
C ASP A 33 13.23 -2.38 -2.60
N CYS A 34 11.91 -2.63 -2.59
CA CYS A 34 11.22 -3.26 -3.71
C CYS A 34 11.46 -2.52 -5.03
N LEU A 35 11.75 -3.27 -6.09
CA LEU A 35 12.03 -2.73 -7.42
C LEU A 35 10.93 -1.82 -7.97
N TYR A 36 9.67 -2.15 -7.68
CA TYR A 36 8.49 -1.42 -8.16
C TYR A 36 8.06 -0.28 -7.23
N CYS A 37 8.79 0.01 -6.15
CA CYS A 37 8.35 0.97 -5.14
C CYS A 37 8.17 2.38 -5.74
N GLU A 38 6.99 2.98 -5.52
CA GLU A 38 6.65 4.34 -5.96
C GLU A 38 7.42 5.42 -5.15
N LEU A 39 7.82 5.08 -3.93
CA LEU A 39 8.51 5.98 -3.00
C LEU A 39 9.98 6.18 -3.40
N LYS A 40 10.53 7.35 -3.05
CA LYS A 40 11.93 7.70 -3.31
C LYS A 40 12.91 6.62 -2.81
N LYS A 41 14.07 6.49 -3.45
CA LYS A 41 15.12 5.57 -3.01
C LYS A 41 15.62 5.98 -1.62
N ALA A 42 15.77 5.01 -0.73
CA ALA A 42 16.35 5.20 0.59
C ALA A 42 17.03 3.91 1.05
N LYS A 43 17.92 4.01 2.03
CA LYS A 43 18.50 2.83 2.66
C LYS A 43 17.44 2.12 3.49
N THR A 44 17.42 0.80 3.44
CA THR A 44 16.53 -0.02 4.26
C THR A 44 16.88 0.12 5.74
N ILE A 45 15.86 0.03 6.60
CA ILE A 45 15.99 0.10 8.07
C ILE A 45 15.15 -0.97 8.75
N ARG A 46 15.40 -1.25 10.03
CA ARG A 46 14.69 -2.27 10.80
C ARG A 46 13.56 -1.75 11.68
N VAL A 47 13.56 -0.44 11.97
CA VAL A 47 12.63 0.22 12.90
C VAL A 47 12.42 1.64 12.43
N ILE A 48 11.19 2.14 12.50
CA ILE A 48 10.89 3.57 12.30
C ILE A 48 11.49 4.35 13.48
N LYS A 49 12.60 5.07 13.23
CA LYS A 49 13.21 5.95 14.24
C LYS A 49 12.37 7.20 14.41
N ASN A 50 12.17 7.64 15.67
CA ASN A 50 11.37 8.82 16.00
C ASN A 50 9.97 8.76 15.39
N GLY A 51 9.33 7.58 15.45
CA GLY A 51 7.97 7.40 14.99
C GLY A 51 7.02 8.40 15.66
N PRO A 52 5.91 8.74 14.99
CA PRO A 52 4.96 9.72 15.49
C PRO A 52 4.36 9.32 16.84
N ASN A 53 3.94 10.30 17.64
CA ASN A 53 3.21 10.03 18.88
C ASN A 53 1.77 9.58 18.53
N SER A 54 1.38 8.38 18.96
CA SER A 54 0.06 7.80 18.66
C SER A 54 -1.09 8.68 19.11
N LYS A 55 -0.97 9.41 20.23
CA LYS A 55 -2.02 10.34 20.69
C LYS A 55 -2.26 11.48 19.72
N VAL A 56 -1.20 11.99 19.08
CA VAL A 56 -1.30 13.05 18.07
C VAL A 56 -1.98 12.52 16.82
N ILE A 57 -1.59 11.31 16.36
CA ILE A 57 -2.23 10.63 15.22
C ILE A 57 -3.73 10.44 15.47
N ILE A 58 -4.10 9.96 16.66
CA ILE A 58 -5.51 9.72 17.01
C ILE A 58 -6.32 11.02 17.07
N ASN A 59 -5.73 12.11 17.56
CA ASN A 59 -6.38 13.43 17.54
C ASN A 59 -6.60 13.94 16.11
N GLU A 60 -5.61 13.79 15.22
CA GLU A 60 -5.76 14.13 13.80
C GLU A 60 -6.81 13.25 13.12
N LEU A 61 -6.79 11.93 13.35
CA LEU A 61 -7.76 11.00 12.80
C LEU A 61 -9.19 11.34 13.24
N LYS A 62 -9.39 11.70 14.52
CA LYS A 62 -10.70 12.13 15.03
C LYS A 62 -11.21 13.36 14.30
N ASN A 63 -10.34 14.35 14.07
CA ASN A 63 -10.70 15.55 13.32
C ASN A 63 -11.00 15.21 11.85
N ALA A 64 -10.19 14.36 11.21
CA ALA A 64 -10.38 13.95 9.82
C ALA A 64 -11.69 13.18 9.62
N LEU A 65 -12.07 12.29 10.54
CA LEU A 65 -13.36 11.57 10.50
C LEU A 65 -14.57 12.49 10.75
N ASN A 66 -14.38 13.61 11.44
CA ASN A 66 -15.41 14.63 11.59
C ASN A 66 -15.55 15.48 10.33
N GLU A 67 -14.44 15.83 9.69
CA GLU A 67 -14.36 16.64 8.47
C GLU A 67 -14.85 15.87 7.24
N PHE A 68 -14.30 14.68 6.99
CA PHE A 68 -14.62 13.84 5.84
C PHE A 68 -15.69 12.83 6.18
N LYS A 69 -16.79 12.85 5.42
CA LYS A 69 -17.89 11.87 5.51
C LYS A 69 -17.66 10.70 4.55
N ASP A 70 -18.42 9.62 4.78
CA ASP A 70 -18.44 8.44 3.90
C ASP A 70 -17.07 7.79 3.68
N ILE A 71 -16.29 7.68 4.76
CA ILE A 71 -15.05 6.91 4.77
C ILE A 71 -15.38 5.43 4.99
N ASP A 72 -14.92 4.58 4.08
CA ASP A 72 -15.11 3.13 4.16
C ASP A 72 -13.99 2.47 4.98
N VAL A 73 -12.76 2.95 4.84
CA VAL A 73 -11.58 2.31 5.46
C VAL A 73 -10.54 3.31 5.98
N ILE A 74 -10.02 3.02 7.17
CA ILE A 74 -8.86 3.68 7.77
C ILE A 74 -7.65 2.79 7.50
N THR A 75 -6.71 3.28 6.69
CA THR A 75 -5.56 2.50 6.21
C THR A 75 -4.29 2.92 6.92
N LEU A 76 -3.73 2.02 7.71
CA LEU A 76 -2.38 2.11 8.24
C LEU A 76 -1.39 1.86 7.10
N THR A 77 -0.56 2.86 6.83
CA THR A 77 0.52 2.79 5.86
C THR A 77 1.73 3.53 6.41
N ALA A 78 2.76 3.67 5.59
CA ALA A 78 3.91 4.48 5.88
C ALA A 78 4.49 4.94 4.55
N ASN A 79 5.30 6.00 4.59
CA ASN A 79 6.41 6.11 3.66
C ASN A 79 7.40 4.95 3.89
N GLY A 80 7.01 3.70 3.60
CA GLY A 80 7.76 2.49 3.93
C GLY A 80 6.90 1.37 4.49
N GLU A 81 7.38 0.64 5.49
CA GLU A 81 6.69 -0.52 6.08
C GLU A 81 6.04 -0.14 7.42
N PRO A 82 4.69 -0.07 7.50
CA PRO A 82 4.00 0.35 8.73
C PRO A 82 4.20 -0.61 9.90
N SER A 83 4.47 -1.90 9.66
CA SER A 83 4.67 -2.86 10.75
C SER A 83 5.95 -2.61 11.57
N LEU A 84 6.83 -1.70 11.12
CA LEU A 84 8.03 -1.29 11.84
C LEU A 84 7.77 -0.21 12.90
N TYR A 85 6.53 0.27 13.03
CA TYR A 85 6.13 1.26 14.02
C TYR A 85 6.03 0.62 15.42
N SER A 86 6.77 1.16 16.38
CA SER A 86 6.91 0.53 17.71
C SER A 86 5.65 0.56 18.56
N ASP A 87 4.76 1.54 18.36
CA ASP A 87 3.52 1.70 19.13
C ASP A 87 2.27 1.20 18.36
N LEU A 88 2.46 0.29 17.40
CA LEU A 88 1.42 -0.18 16.49
C LEU A 88 0.23 -0.81 17.22
N SER A 89 0.48 -1.64 18.24
CA SER A 89 -0.58 -2.30 19.01
C SER A 89 -1.51 -1.30 19.72
N ASN A 90 -0.92 -0.30 20.38
CA ASN A 90 -1.67 0.76 21.05
C ASN A 90 -2.42 1.65 20.05
N LEU A 91 -1.80 1.97 18.91
CA LEU A 91 -2.46 2.75 17.85
C LEU A 91 -3.67 2.00 17.29
N ILE A 92 -3.55 0.72 16.96
CA ILE A 92 -4.66 -0.10 16.46
C ILE A 92 -5.78 -0.18 17.49
N THR A 93 -5.46 -0.36 18.76
CA THR A 93 -6.44 -0.36 19.86
C THR A 93 -7.23 0.95 19.90
N GLN A 94 -6.56 2.09 19.81
CA GLN A 94 -7.21 3.40 19.81
C GLN A 94 -8.03 3.64 18.53
N ILE A 95 -7.55 3.23 17.35
CA ILE A 95 -8.31 3.30 16.10
C ILE A 95 -9.60 2.49 16.22
N ASN A 96 -9.54 1.28 16.76
CA ASN A 96 -10.71 0.42 16.93
C ASN A 96 -11.75 0.99 17.91
N THR A 97 -11.31 1.80 18.88
CA THR A 97 -12.22 2.51 19.80
C THR A 97 -12.85 3.74 19.13
N LEU A 98 -12.13 4.38 18.19
CA LEU A 98 -12.57 5.61 17.53
C LEU A 98 -13.47 5.35 16.31
N LYS A 99 -13.18 4.30 15.53
CA LYS A 99 -13.94 3.98 14.31
C LYS A 99 -15.37 3.57 14.67
N THR A 100 -16.33 3.92 13.81
CA THR A 100 -17.74 3.57 14.01
C THR A 100 -18.21 2.61 12.92
N THR A 101 -18.18 3.06 11.68
CA THR A 101 -18.60 2.28 10.50
C THR A 101 -17.42 1.84 9.64
N GLN A 102 -16.26 2.50 9.79
CA GLN A 102 -15.05 2.25 9.00
C GLN A 102 -14.45 0.88 9.34
N LYS A 103 -13.81 0.25 8.35
CA LYS A 103 -12.89 -0.86 8.56
C LYS A 103 -11.47 -0.35 8.83
N SER A 104 -10.68 -1.07 9.63
CA SER A 104 -9.24 -0.85 9.79
C SER A 104 -8.45 -1.79 8.88
N LEU A 105 -7.55 -1.22 8.09
CA LEU A 105 -6.71 -1.91 7.11
C LEU A 105 -5.24 -1.61 7.36
N ILE A 106 -4.36 -2.59 7.17
CA ILE A 106 -2.92 -2.34 6.99
C ILE A 106 -2.45 -2.87 5.63
N LEU A 107 -1.58 -2.09 4.97
CA LEU A 107 -0.83 -2.52 3.78
C LEU A 107 0.59 -2.84 4.21
N SER A 108 1.02 -4.10 4.11
CA SER A 108 2.33 -4.54 4.55
C SER A 108 3.04 -5.38 3.49
N ASN A 109 4.36 -5.28 3.42
CA ASN A 109 5.24 -6.09 2.58
C ASN A 109 5.33 -7.57 3.06
N GLY A 110 4.56 -7.93 4.08
CA GLY A 110 4.46 -9.30 4.59
C GLY A 110 5.47 -9.65 5.68
N SER A 111 6.56 -8.88 5.83
CA SER A 111 7.59 -9.16 6.85
C SER A 111 7.12 -8.98 8.29
N ALA A 112 5.95 -8.38 8.52
CA ALA A 112 5.31 -8.27 9.83
C ALA A 112 5.20 -9.62 10.55
N VAL A 113 4.99 -10.72 9.80
CA VAL A 113 4.88 -12.08 10.38
C VAL A 113 6.19 -12.61 10.96
N LEU A 114 7.31 -11.92 10.77
CA LEU A 114 8.59 -12.25 11.39
C LEU A 114 8.74 -11.62 12.78
N ASN A 115 7.83 -10.73 13.18
CA ASN A 115 7.85 -10.02 14.45
C ASN A 115 6.61 -10.37 15.29
N PRO A 116 6.77 -11.08 16.43
CA PRO A 116 5.64 -11.45 17.29
C PRO A 116 4.79 -10.24 17.73
N ASN A 117 5.41 -9.11 18.07
CA ASN A 117 4.68 -7.92 18.51
C ASN A 117 3.83 -7.32 17.38
N ALA A 118 4.33 -7.35 16.15
CA ALA A 118 3.58 -6.89 14.99
C ALA A 118 2.39 -7.82 14.72
N ILE A 119 2.59 -9.15 14.77
CA ILE A 119 1.51 -10.12 14.59
C ILE A 119 0.38 -9.89 15.59
N GLU A 120 0.69 -9.78 16.88
CA GLU A 120 -0.32 -9.56 17.91
C GLU A 120 -1.10 -8.26 17.68
N ALA A 121 -0.43 -7.21 17.21
CA ALA A 121 -1.10 -5.96 16.82
C ALA A 121 -2.04 -6.16 15.62
N LEU A 122 -1.57 -6.85 14.57
CA LEU A 122 -2.30 -7.10 13.33
C LEU A 122 -3.53 -7.99 13.53
N LEU A 123 -3.54 -8.86 14.54
CA LEU A 123 -4.71 -9.70 14.87
C LEU A 123 -5.96 -8.88 15.24
N ASN A 124 -5.79 -7.61 15.61
CA ASN A 124 -6.87 -6.71 15.99
C ASN A 124 -7.40 -5.84 14.84
N LEU A 125 -6.97 -6.08 13.59
CA LEU A 125 -7.45 -5.35 12.41
C LEU A 125 -8.65 -6.05 11.75
N ASP A 126 -9.46 -5.29 11.02
CA ASP A 126 -10.51 -5.90 10.18
C ASP A 126 -9.93 -6.53 8.91
N ILE A 127 -8.92 -5.87 8.32
CA ILE A 127 -8.32 -6.29 7.05
C ILE A 127 -6.79 -6.21 7.17
N VAL A 128 -6.12 -7.27 6.75
CA VAL A 128 -4.66 -7.30 6.60
C VAL A 128 -4.33 -7.65 5.16
N LYS A 129 -3.56 -6.80 4.51
CA LYS A 129 -3.08 -7.04 3.15
C LYS A 129 -1.58 -7.23 3.14
N PHE A 130 -1.13 -8.44 2.79
CA PHE A 130 0.29 -8.78 2.67
C PHE A 130 0.72 -8.89 1.21
N SER A 131 1.88 -8.32 0.89
CA SER A 131 2.54 -8.53 -0.39
C SER A 131 3.33 -9.84 -0.36
N LEU A 132 3.24 -10.62 -1.44
CA LEU A 132 4.07 -11.80 -1.70
C LEU A 132 4.31 -11.88 -3.21
N ASP A 133 5.33 -11.19 -3.71
CA ASP A 133 5.55 -11.03 -5.15
C ASP A 133 6.17 -12.27 -5.80
N SER A 134 6.78 -13.15 -5.01
CA SER A 134 7.29 -14.44 -5.47
C SER A 134 7.36 -15.45 -4.33
N ALA A 135 6.99 -16.70 -4.61
CA ALA A 135 7.26 -17.84 -3.74
C ALA A 135 8.57 -18.56 -4.10
N ASN A 136 9.37 -17.99 -5.01
CA ASN A 136 10.70 -18.44 -5.36
C ASN A 136 11.77 -17.58 -4.66
N GLN A 137 12.67 -18.21 -3.91
CA GLN A 137 13.67 -17.51 -3.12
C GLN A 137 14.56 -16.56 -3.93
N LYS A 138 14.93 -16.94 -5.16
CA LYS A 138 15.82 -16.13 -6.01
C LYS A 138 15.09 -14.91 -6.55
N THR A 139 13.85 -15.07 -6.99
CA THR A 139 13.03 -13.99 -7.55
C THR A 139 12.61 -13.01 -6.46
N PHE A 140 12.12 -13.51 -5.31
CA PHE A 140 11.83 -12.71 -4.12
C PHE A 140 13.01 -11.80 -3.73
N ARG A 141 14.23 -12.35 -3.63
CA ARG A 141 15.43 -11.54 -3.31
C ARG A 141 15.73 -10.45 -4.35
N LYS A 142 15.44 -10.70 -5.63
CA LYS A 142 15.68 -9.74 -6.71
C LYS A 142 14.67 -8.60 -6.71
N ILE A 143 13.40 -8.89 -6.44
CA ILE A 143 12.29 -7.93 -6.47
C ILE A 143 12.23 -7.14 -5.17
N ASP A 144 12.03 -7.82 -4.04
CA ASP A 144 11.68 -7.22 -2.74
C ASP A 144 12.88 -6.60 -2.02
N ARG A 145 14.07 -7.17 -2.21
CA ARG A 145 15.36 -6.67 -1.68
C ARG A 145 15.28 -6.31 -0.19
N SER A 146 14.85 -7.27 0.62
CA SER A 146 14.82 -7.12 2.07
C SER A 146 16.23 -6.88 2.66
N ILE A 147 16.29 -6.09 3.74
CA ILE A 147 17.49 -5.92 4.57
C ILE A 147 17.94 -7.24 5.20
N ASP A 148 17.01 -8.15 5.40
CA ASP A 148 17.25 -9.47 5.95
C ASP A 148 17.32 -10.53 4.86
N ASN A 149 18.11 -11.55 5.13
CA ASN A 149 18.06 -12.76 4.35
C ASN A 149 16.83 -13.60 4.76
N ILE A 150 15.64 -13.18 4.32
CA ILE A 150 14.38 -13.85 4.62
C ILE A 150 14.29 -15.15 3.80
N ASP A 151 14.02 -16.26 4.48
CA ASP A 151 13.62 -17.52 3.87
C ASP A 151 12.14 -17.45 3.46
N ILE A 152 11.88 -17.61 2.17
CA ILE A 152 10.53 -17.47 1.62
C ILE A 152 9.58 -18.58 2.09
N ASN A 153 10.07 -19.80 2.29
CA ASN A 153 9.24 -20.89 2.82
C ASN A 153 8.86 -20.60 4.27
N LYS A 154 9.79 -20.06 5.05
CA LYS A 154 9.49 -19.65 6.43
C LYS A 154 8.47 -18.51 6.48
N LEU A 155 8.60 -17.54 5.58
CA LEU A 155 7.64 -16.44 5.48
C LEU A 155 6.22 -16.95 5.16
N VAL A 156 6.09 -17.85 4.17
CA VAL A 156 4.80 -18.49 3.81
C VAL A 156 4.23 -19.30 4.97
N GLU A 157 5.07 -20.04 5.71
CA GLU A 157 4.64 -20.79 6.89
C GLU A 157 4.07 -19.84 7.96
N LEU A 158 4.77 -18.75 8.27
CA LEU A 158 4.33 -17.77 9.27
C LEU A 158 3.07 -17.00 8.84
N MET A 159 2.92 -16.71 7.54
CA MET A 159 1.66 -16.17 6.99
C MET A 159 0.49 -17.15 7.17
N SER A 160 0.71 -18.45 6.95
CA SER A 160 -0.29 -19.49 7.21
C SER A 160 -0.65 -19.61 8.69
N GLN A 161 0.34 -19.56 9.58
CA GLN A 161 0.13 -19.52 11.03
C GLN A 161 -0.66 -18.28 11.45
N PHE A 162 -0.31 -17.10 10.92
CA PHE A 162 -1.06 -15.86 11.13
C PHE A 162 -2.53 -16.03 10.71
N ARG A 163 -2.78 -16.55 9.51
CA ARG A 163 -4.14 -16.79 9.02
C ARG A 163 -4.96 -17.66 9.97
N SER A 164 -4.39 -18.72 10.55
CA SER A 164 -5.14 -19.60 11.45
C SER A 164 -5.68 -18.88 12.70
N LYS A 165 -5.01 -17.80 13.12
CA LYS A 165 -5.38 -16.97 14.27
C LYS A 165 -6.25 -15.77 13.87
N PHE A 166 -5.96 -15.17 12.71
CA PHE A 166 -6.62 -13.95 12.24
C PHE A 166 -8.09 -14.19 11.86
N LYS A 167 -8.98 -13.34 12.39
CA LYS A 167 -10.43 -13.44 12.15
C LYS A 167 -10.97 -12.45 11.12
N GLY A 168 -10.16 -11.46 10.74
CA GLY A 168 -10.50 -10.51 9.70
C GLY A 168 -10.25 -11.05 8.30
N GLU A 169 -10.30 -10.16 7.32
CA GLU A 169 -10.05 -10.48 5.91
C GLU A 169 -8.55 -10.42 5.61
N LEU A 170 -7.95 -11.58 5.35
CA LEU A 170 -6.57 -11.66 4.87
C LEU A 170 -6.56 -11.61 3.34
N ILE A 171 -5.84 -10.62 2.80
CA ILE A 171 -5.72 -10.40 1.37
C ILE A 171 -4.24 -10.53 1.01
N MET A 172 -3.94 -11.30 -0.04
CA MET A 172 -2.58 -11.35 -0.59
C MET A 172 -2.49 -10.44 -1.79
N GLU A 173 -1.35 -9.80 -1.99
CA GLU A 173 -1.03 -8.99 -3.17
C GLU A 173 0.19 -9.54 -3.90
N VAL A 174 0.09 -9.54 -5.23
CA VAL A 174 1.20 -9.80 -6.15
C VAL A 174 1.30 -8.60 -7.10
N LEU A 175 2.47 -7.96 -7.11
CA LEU A 175 2.81 -6.98 -8.13
C LEU A 175 3.77 -7.60 -9.14
N VAL A 176 3.30 -7.74 -10.39
CA VAL A 176 4.03 -8.35 -11.49
C VAL A 176 4.97 -7.34 -12.12
N VAL A 177 6.26 -7.68 -12.20
CA VAL A 177 7.35 -6.92 -12.79
C VAL A 177 7.91 -7.70 -13.98
N ALA A 178 7.94 -7.05 -15.15
CA ALA A 178 8.35 -7.68 -16.39
C ALA A 178 9.80 -8.20 -16.34
N GLY A 179 10.01 -9.44 -16.73
CA GLY A 179 11.31 -10.14 -16.70
C GLY A 179 11.74 -10.65 -15.33
N TYR A 180 10.86 -10.65 -14.32
CA TYR A 180 11.17 -11.12 -12.96
C TYR A 180 10.20 -12.19 -12.48
N ASN A 181 8.93 -11.84 -12.25
CA ASN A 181 7.89 -12.73 -11.73
C ASN A 181 6.71 -12.90 -12.71
N ASP A 182 6.94 -12.68 -14.00
CA ASP A 182 5.96 -12.73 -15.08
C ASP A 182 5.98 -14.06 -15.85
N SER A 183 6.21 -15.18 -15.15
CA SER A 183 6.25 -16.52 -15.74
C SER A 183 5.28 -17.49 -15.08
N ASP A 184 4.91 -18.53 -15.82
CA ASP A 184 4.02 -19.60 -15.36
C ASP A 184 4.54 -20.25 -14.07
N ASP A 185 5.84 -20.59 -14.01
CA ASP A 185 6.46 -21.24 -12.85
C ASP A 185 6.35 -20.39 -11.58
N GLU A 186 6.49 -19.07 -11.70
CA GLU A 186 6.33 -18.12 -10.60
C GLU A 186 4.89 -18.12 -10.08
N PHE A 187 3.91 -18.07 -10.97
CA PHE A 187 2.50 -18.07 -10.59
C PHE A 187 2.03 -19.44 -10.06
N MET A 188 2.54 -20.55 -10.60
CA MET A 188 2.31 -21.88 -10.02
C MET A 188 2.93 -21.99 -8.61
N ALA A 189 4.10 -21.39 -8.37
CA ALA A 189 4.71 -21.34 -7.04
C ALA A 189 3.90 -20.50 -6.06
N LEU A 190 3.46 -19.32 -6.48
CA LEU A 190 2.57 -18.45 -5.71
C LEU A 190 1.25 -19.16 -5.37
N ASN A 191 0.62 -19.83 -6.33
CA ASN A 191 -0.61 -20.58 -6.10
C ASN A 191 -0.42 -21.67 -5.02
N ARG A 192 0.70 -22.41 -5.07
CA ARG A 192 1.06 -23.39 -4.03
C ARG A 192 1.25 -22.74 -2.66
N ALA A 193 1.83 -21.53 -2.59
CA ALA A 193 1.95 -20.79 -1.34
C ALA A 193 0.57 -20.33 -0.84
N PHE A 194 -0.28 -19.80 -1.72
CA PHE A 194 -1.62 -19.35 -1.36
C PHE A 194 -2.54 -20.49 -0.91
N LYS A 195 -2.42 -21.70 -1.47
CA LYS A 195 -3.11 -22.90 -0.95
C LYS A 195 -2.74 -23.24 0.49
N LYS A 196 -1.54 -22.85 0.94
CA LYS A 196 -1.12 -23.01 2.34
C LYS A 196 -1.57 -21.84 3.22
N ILE A 197 -1.49 -20.62 2.69
CA ILE A 197 -1.84 -19.40 3.41
C ILE A 197 -3.36 -19.27 3.59
N LEU A 198 -4.15 -19.75 2.63
CA LEU A 198 -5.61 -19.69 2.59
C LEU A 198 -6.17 -18.26 2.73
N PRO A 199 -5.81 -17.30 1.87
CA PRO A 199 -6.34 -15.93 1.95
C PRO A 199 -7.81 -15.85 1.51
N ASN A 200 -8.50 -14.76 1.87
CA ASN A 200 -9.87 -14.49 1.42
C ASN A 200 -9.91 -14.05 -0.06
N ARG A 201 -8.86 -13.34 -0.49
CA ARG A 201 -8.74 -12.78 -1.84
C ARG A 201 -7.28 -12.63 -2.22
N ILE A 202 -6.99 -12.72 -3.51
CA ILE A 202 -5.67 -12.44 -4.09
C ILE A 202 -5.81 -11.27 -5.05
N ASP A 203 -5.08 -10.21 -4.76
CA ASP A 203 -5.00 -8.99 -5.55
C ASP A 203 -3.80 -9.08 -6.49
N ILE A 204 -4.03 -9.03 -7.80
CA ILE A 204 -2.96 -9.03 -8.79
C ILE A 204 -2.93 -7.67 -9.50
N SER A 205 -1.73 -7.13 -9.66
CA SER A 205 -1.49 -5.87 -10.35
C SER A 205 -0.11 -5.88 -11.02
N THR A 206 0.16 -4.84 -11.81
CA THR A 206 1.50 -4.56 -12.35
C THR A 206 1.84 -3.10 -12.09
N ILE A 207 3.07 -2.69 -12.46
CA ILE A 207 3.53 -1.31 -12.35
C ILE A 207 2.62 -0.41 -13.20
N ASP A 208 1.80 0.37 -12.51
CA ASP A 208 0.85 1.31 -13.11
C ASP A 208 1.12 2.76 -12.70
N ARG A 209 2.15 2.98 -11.87
CA ARG A 209 2.68 4.27 -11.45
C ARG A 209 4.21 4.26 -11.52
N PRO A 210 4.87 5.40 -11.79
CA PRO A 210 6.32 5.44 -11.99
C PRO A 210 7.09 4.96 -10.76
N PRO A 211 7.84 3.85 -10.83
CA PRO A 211 8.67 3.36 -9.73
C PRO A 211 9.95 4.19 -9.58
N ALA A 212 10.63 4.06 -8.44
CA ALA A 212 11.93 4.70 -8.22
C ALA A 212 13.09 3.98 -8.92
N HIS A 213 12.94 2.71 -9.27
CA HIS A 213 13.95 1.93 -10.00
C HIS A 213 13.53 1.73 -11.46
N ASN A 214 14.51 1.48 -12.35
CA ASN A 214 14.24 1.33 -13.78
C ASN A 214 13.70 -0.07 -14.10
N VAL A 215 12.43 -0.29 -13.82
CA VAL A 215 11.68 -1.51 -14.12
C VAL A 215 10.35 -1.17 -14.77
N ARG A 216 9.74 -2.15 -15.44
CA ARG A 216 8.51 -1.96 -16.20
C ARG A 216 7.46 -3.00 -15.79
N GLY A 217 6.21 -2.62 -15.93
CA GLY A 217 5.07 -3.53 -15.78
C GLY A 217 4.89 -4.42 -17.01
N VAL A 218 4.00 -5.39 -16.87
CA VAL A 218 3.53 -6.25 -17.96
C VAL A 218 2.23 -5.69 -18.55
N SER A 219 1.76 -6.25 -19.67
CA SER A 219 0.48 -5.84 -20.26
C SER A 219 -0.73 -6.36 -19.47
N SER A 220 -1.90 -5.82 -19.73
CA SER A 220 -3.15 -6.30 -19.13
C SER A 220 -3.42 -7.76 -19.53
N GLU A 221 -3.14 -8.12 -20.79
CA GLU A 221 -3.30 -9.48 -21.31
C GLU A 221 -2.39 -10.45 -20.54
N THR A 222 -1.13 -10.07 -20.29
CA THR A 222 -0.22 -10.86 -19.47
C THR A 222 -0.73 -11.01 -18.03
N LEU A 223 -1.24 -9.95 -17.41
CA LEU A 223 -1.83 -10.04 -16.07
C LEU A 223 -3.01 -11.03 -16.01
N HIS A 224 -3.93 -10.94 -16.98
CA HIS A 224 -5.09 -11.84 -17.04
C HIS A 224 -4.66 -13.28 -17.30
N TYR A 225 -3.69 -13.50 -18.19
CA TYR A 225 -3.11 -14.82 -18.44
C TYR A 225 -2.49 -15.41 -17.17
N LEU A 226 -1.60 -14.68 -16.50
CA LEU A 226 -0.93 -15.15 -15.28
C LEU A 226 -1.94 -15.43 -14.15
N ALA A 227 -2.99 -14.62 -14.03
CA ALA A 227 -4.04 -14.84 -13.04
C ALA A 227 -4.76 -16.19 -13.21
N THR A 228 -4.77 -16.80 -14.41
CA THR A 228 -5.42 -18.11 -14.63
C THR A 228 -4.77 -19.27 -13.88
N PHE A 229 -3.51 -19.11 -13.46
CA PHE A 229 -2.79 -20.12 -12.68
C PHE A 229 -3.14 -20.12 -11.19
N ILE A 230 -3.94 -19.14 -10.73
CA ILE A 230 -4.33 -19.00 -9.33
C ILE A 230 -5.76 -19.50 -9.13
N ASP A 231 -5.90 -20.61 -8.40
CA ASP A 231 -7.18 -21.21 -8.00
C ASP A 231 -7.34 -21.27 -6.45
N ALA A 232 -6.33 -20.83 -5.71
CA ALA A 232 -6.32 -20.89 -4.24
C ALA A 232 -7.38 -20.00 -3.56
N ALA A 233 -7.78 -18.90 -4.20
CA ALA A 233 -8.77 -17.96 -3.71
C ALA A 233 -9.28 -17.07 -4.87
N PRO A 234 -10.40 -16.34 -4.69
CA PRO A 234 -10.87 -15.36 -5.67
C PRO A 234 -9.80 -14.33 -6.02
N VAL A 235 -9.60 -14.11 -7.32
CA VAL A 235 -8.62 -13.15 -7.84
C VAL A 235 -9.30 -11.83 -8.18
N SER A 236 -8.68 -10.72 -7.76
CA SER A 236 -9.01 -9.37 -8.19
C SER A 236 -7.84 -8.77 -8.97
N ILE A 237 -8.03 -8.51 -10.25
CA ILE A 237 -7.06 -7.78 -11.08
C ILE A 237 -7.36 -6.29 -10.96
N ALA A 238 -6.36 -5.48 -10.59
CA ALA A 238 -6.57 -4.04 -10.45
C ALA A 238 -6.97 -3.40 -11.79
N SER A 239 -8.14 -2.78 -11.81
CA SER A 239 -8.59 -1.85 -12.84
C SER A 239 -8.82 -0.46 -12.23
N ARG A 240 -8.84 0.58 -13.07
CA ARG A 240 -9.10 1.95 -12.61
C ARG A 240 -10.60 2.19 -12.56
N THR A 241 -11.09 2.57 -11.38
CA THR A 241 -12.48 2.97 -11.16
C THR A 241 -12.51 4.39 -10.58
N PRO A 242 -13.32 5.31 -11.13
CA PRO A 242 -13.43 6.67 -10.60
C PRO A 242 -14.14 6.69 -9.23
N LEU A 243 -13.89 7.73 -8.43
CA LEU A 243 -14.57 7.95 -7.15
C LEU A 243 -16.05 8.29 -7.33
N LYS A 244 -16.85 7.99 -6.29
CA LYS A 244 -18.25 8.46 -6.19
C LYS A 244 -18.35 9.99 -6.10
N SER A 245 -17.34 10.64 -5.52
CA SER A 245 -17.27 12.09 -5.35
C SER A 245 -15.85 12.60 -5.65
N LYS A 246 -15.75 13.84 -6.13
CA LYS A 246 -14.47 14.53 -6.30
C LYS A 246 -14.04 15.13 -4.97
N PHE A 247 -12.75 15.07 -4.68
CA PHE A 247 -12.16 15.62 -3.46
C PHE A 247 -11.40 16.90 -3.75
N ASP A 248 -11.52 17.84 -2.82
CA ASP A 248 -10.70 19.03 -2.80
C ASP A 248 -9.39 18.75 -2.05
N TYR A 249 -8.30 19.35 -2.49
CA TYR A 249 -6.99 19.22 -1.88
C TYR A 249 -6.33 20.58 -1.79
N SER A 250 -5.90 20.95 -0.59
CA SER A 250 -5.00 22.08 -0.41
C SER A 250 -3.63 21.78 -1.03
N LYS A 251 -2.79 22.81 -1.25
CA LYS A 251 -1.41 22.61 -1.70
C LYS A 251 -0.63 21.64 -0.78
N ASP A 252 -0.80 21.77 0.53
CA ASP A 252 -0.12 20.91 1.51
C ASP A 252 -0.59 19.46 1.43
N ASP A 253 -1.88 19.23 1.19
CA ASP A 253 -2.44 17.88 1.05
C ASP A 253 -2.02 17.22 -0.26
N LEU A 254 -1.94 18.01 -1.35
CA LEU A 254 -1.37 17.55 -2.61
C LEU A 254 0.09 17.15 -2.46
N GLU A 255 0.91 17.95 -1.76
CA GLU A 255 2.31 17.61 -1.54
C GLU A 255 2.47 16.29 -0.75
N LYS A 256 1.64 16.06 0.28
CA LYS A 256 1.64 14.79 1.02
C LYS A 256 1.20 13.62 0.16
N LEU A 257 0.10 13.78 -0.57
CA LEU A 257 -0.44 12.76 -1.46
C LEU A 257 0.60 12.36 -2.52
N LEU A 258 1.20 13.33 -3.21
CA LEU A 258 2.15 13.08 -4.30
C LEU A 258 3.51 12.54 -3.83
N LYS A 259 3.92 12.81 -2.58
CA LYS A 259 5.10 12.19 -1.95
C LYS A 259 4.90 10.69 -1.72
N LEU A 260 3.68 10.28 -1.35
CA LEU A 260 3.35 8.89 -1.06
C LEU A 260 2.88 8.12 -2.28
N ARG A 261 2.21 8.80 -3.21
CA ARG A 261 1.53 8.20 -4.35
C ARG A 261 1.45 9.17 -5.53
N PRO A 262 2.27 8.97 -6.59
CA PRO A 262 2.12 9.71 -7.85
C PRO A 262 0.68 9.63 -8.36
N GLN A 263 0.14 10.68 -8.95
CA GLN A 263 -1.23 10.70 -9.49
C GLN A 263 -1.20 10.74 -11.02
N SER A 264 -2.05 9.96 -11.69
CA SER A 264 -2.17 10.02 -13.16
C SER A 264 -3.04 11.20 -13.57
N LEU A 265 -2.92 11.64 -14.83
CA LEU A 265 -3.87 12.61 -15.41
C LEU A 265 -5.32 12.13 -15.27
N TYR A 266 -5.56 10.82 -15.42
CA TYR A 266 -6.88 10.23 -15.20
C TYR A 266 -7.37 10.42 -13.76
N ASP A 267 -6.50 10.20 -12.76
CA ASP A 267 -6.88 10.38 -11.36
C ASP A 267 -7.26 11.84 -11.09
N ILE A 268 -6.50 12.79 -11.61
CA ILE A 268 -6.77 14.24 -11.46
C ILE A 268 -8.10 14.62 -12.12
N GLU A 269 -8.32 14.18 -13.36
CA GLU A 269 -9.53 14.56 -14.10
C GLU A 269 -10.82 14.03 -13.45
N ASN A 270 -10.76 12.79 -12.94
CA ASN A 270 -11.94 12.09 -12.44
C ASN A 270 -12.19 12.30 -10.95
N ASN A 271 -11.14 12.53 -10.15
CA ASN A 271 -11.26 12.53 -8.69
C ASN A 271 -11.00 13.89 -8.03
N PHE A 272 -10.43 14.87 -8.73
CA PHE A 272 -10.07 16.16 -8.12
C PHE A 272 -11.09 17.24 -8.48
N THR A 273 -11.42 18.10 -7.51
CA THR A 273 -12.22 19.31 -7.76
C THR A 273 -11.44 20.31 -8.63
N THR A 274 -12.14 21.32 -9.17
CA THR A 274 -11.50 22.42 -9.92
C THR A 274 -10.44 23.15 -9.08
N ASN A 275 -10.72 23.38 -7.80
CA ASN A 275 -9.80 24.06 -6.89
C ASN A 275 -8.52 23.24 -6.65
N ALA A 276 -8.64 21.93 -6.42
CA ALA A 276 -7.49 21.04 -6.33
C ALA A 276 -6.63 21.04 -7.60
N LYS A 277 -7.24 21.13 -8.80
CA LYS A 277 -6.50 21.25 -10.07
C LYS A 277 -5.71 22.55 -10.17
N ILE A 278 -6.30 23.68 -9.76
CA ILE A 278 -5.61 24.99 -9.71
C ILE A 278 -4.41 24.94 -8.74
N ASN A 279 -4.61 24.33 -7.56
CA ASN A 279 -3.52 24.15 -6.59
C ASN A 279 -2.38 23.29 -7.18
N LEU A 280 -2.71 22.22 -7.91
CA LEU A 280 -1.73 21.36 -8.58
C LEU A 280 -0.94 22.13 -9.64
N GLU A 281 -1.61 22.88 -10.53
CA GLU A 281 -0.95 23.73 -11.54
C GLU A 281 -0.01 24.75 -10.89
N THR A 282 -0.41 25.31 -9.75
CA THR A 282 0.44 26.24 -9.01
C THR A 282 1.71 25.54 -8.51
N LEU A 283 1.60 24.32 -7.97
CA LEU A 283 2.77 23.54 -7.53
C LEU A 283 3.69 23.12 -8.68
N ILE A 284 3.15 22.89 -9.88
CA ILE A 284 3.93 22.63 -11.10
C ILE A 284 4.71 23.90 -11.49
N ASN A 285 4.06 25.06 -11.51
CA ASN A 285 4.70 26.35 -11.83
C ASN A 285 5.76 26.75 -10.78
N GLU A 286 5.57 26.36 -9.52
CA GLU A 286 6.56 26.51 -8.44
C GLU A 286 7.75 25.52 -8.58
N GLY A 287 7.70 24.57 -9.52
CA GLY A 287 8.74 23.55 -9.73
C GLY A 287 8.77 22.45 -8.66
N LYS A 288 7.74 22.37 -7.82
CA LYS A 288 7.64 21.37 -6.74
C LYS A 288 7.11 20.03 -7.22
N VAL A 289 6.24 20.05 -8.24
CA VAL A 289 5.67 18.87 -8.88
C VAL A 289 6.23 18.74 -10.29
N ILE A 290 6.66 17.53 -10.64
CA ILE A 290 7.14 17.21 -11.98
C ILE A 290 6.15 16.32 -12.72
N GLU A 291 6.00 16.56 -14.02
CA GLU A 291 5.31 15.65 -14.94
C GLU A 291 6.26 14.56 -15.42
N CYS A 292 5.78 13.32 -15.50
CA CYS A 292 6.51 12.21 -16.10
C CYS A 292 5.57 11.32 -16.91
N ASP A 293 6.10 10.69 -17.95
CA ASP A 293 5.36 9.74 -18.77
C ASP A 293 5.74 8.31 -18.37
N LEU A 294 4.72 7.47 -18.16
CA LEU A 294 4.88 6.03 -18.01
C LEU A 294 4.02 5.33 -19.06
N ALA A 295 4.68 4.81 -20.10
CA ALA A 295 4.06 4.07 -21.19
C ALA A 295 2.92 4.83 -21.89
N GLY A 296 3.14 6.12 -22.20
CA GLY A 296 2.18 6.98 -22.89
C GLY A 296 1.14 7.63 -21.97
N MET A 297 1.30 7.49 -20.66
CA MET A 297 0.41 8.08 -19.67
C MET A 297 1.14 9.06 -18.78
N LYS A 298 0.57 10.26 -18.64
CA LYS A 298 1.09 11.32 -17.78
C LYS A 298 0.80 11.08 -16.30
N PHE A 299 1.83 11.31 -15.48
CA PHE A 299 1.80 11.28 -14.03
C PHE A 299 2.43 12.53 -13.43
N TYR A 300 1.96 12.88 -12.24
CA TYR A 300 2.42 13.99 -11.41
C TYR A 300 3.04 13.42 -10.14
N ARG A 301 4.22 13.90 -9.76
CA ARG A 301 4.98 13.42 -8.58
C ARG A 301 5.91 14.49 -8.00
N ILE A 302 6.46 14.21 -6.82
CA ILE A 302 7.49 15.00 -6.11
C ILE A 302 8.78 14.19 -5.93
#